data_AF-A0A914G6D6-F1
#
_entry.id   AF-A0A914G6D6-F1
#
_cell.length_a   1.000
_cell.length_b   1.000
_cell.length_c   1.000
_cell.angle_alpha   90.00
_cell.angle_beta   90.00
_cell.angle_gamma   90.00
#
_symmetry.space_group_name_H-M   'P 1'
#
loop_
_entity.id
_entity.type
_entity.pdbx_description
1 polymer ?
#
loop_
_entity_poly.entity_id
_entity_poly.type
_entity_poly.pdbx_seq_one_letter_code
_entity_poly.pdbx_strand_id
1 'polypeptide(L)'
;MEITPTKKLLVRDWKENVVNIVQYPRAACIPNMSPYSLKVETFVRWNKLPYHNVNNDFKNGSVKGLVPFIELNGRHYPDSGHIMEVLIREFSLTCDSNLSEKDKADSRAYTFLLEQSFFP
;
A
#
# COMPACT_ATOMS: atom_id res chain seq x y z
N MET A 1 11.15 19.52 -10.24
CA MET A 1 10.01 19.07 -11.06
C MET A 1 8.78 19.22 -10.20
N GLU A 2 7.90 20.16 -10.54
CA GLU A 2 6.63 20.36 -9.82
C GLU A 2 5.68 19.23 -10.16
N ILE A 3 5.13 18.60 -9.12
CA ILE A 3 4.42 17.33 -9.24
C ILE A 3 2.94 17.63 -9.04
N THR A 4 2.19 17.62 -10.14
CA THR A 4 0.75 17.91 -10.17
C THR A 4 -0.02 16.92 -9.30
N PRO A 5 -0.94 17.36 -8.42
CA PRO A 5 -1.69 16.45 -7.56
C PRO A 5 -2.73 15.65 -8.36
N THR A 6 -2.51 14.33 -8.45
CA THR A 6 -3.45 13.37 -9.03
C THR A 6 -4.59 13.12 -8.05
N LYS A 7 -5.80 13.61 -8.38
CA LYS A 7 -7.05 13.50 -7.58
C LYS A 7 -6.95 14.25 -6.23
N LYS A 8 -8.07 14.83 -5.79
CA LYS A 8 -8.14 15.50 -4.48
C LYS A 8 -7.93 14.44 -3.39
N LEU A 9 -6.94 14.66 -2.52
CA LEU A 9 -6.68 13.80 -1.36
C LEU A 9 -7.93 13.73 -0.46
N LEU A 10 -8.19 12.55 0.10
CA LEU A 10 -9.25 12.32 1.06
C LEU A 10 -8.86 12.85 2.44
N VAL A 11 -7.61 12.65 2.85
CA VAL A 11 -7.08 13.18 4.10
C VAL A 11 -6.54 14.59 3.85
N ARG A 12 -7.24 15.60 4.38
CA ARG A 12 -6.84 17.01 4.22
C ARG A 12 -5.69 17.40 5.15
N ASP A 13 -5.75 16.94 6.40
CA ASP A 13 -4.76 17.26 7.44
C ASP A 13 -3.69 16.16 7.54
N TRP A 14 -3.16 15.76 6.39
CA TRP A 14 -2.11 14.73 6.34
C TRP A 14 -0.81 15.26 6.95
N LYS A 15 -0.02 14.35 7.53
CA LYS A 15 1.29 14.66 8.11
C LYS A 15 2.40 14.08 7.25
N GLU A 16 3.51 14.79 7.19
CA GLU A 16 4.70 14.32 6.49
C GLU A 16 5.18 12.99 7.10
N ASN A 17 5.57 12.07 6.22
CA ASN A 17 6.06 10.73 6.53
C ASN A 17 5.08 9.85 7.32
N VAL A 18 3.78 10.19 7.33
CA VAL A 18 2.72 9.34 7.88
C VAL A 18 1.89 8.76 6.74
N VAL A 19 1.81 7.43 6.68
CA VAL A 19 1.10 6.72 5.62
C VAL A 19 -0.40 6.70 5.94
N ASN A 20 -1.23 7.34 5.13
CA ASN A 20 -2.68 7.22 5.26
C ASN A 20 -3.17 6.10 4.35
N ILE A 21 -3.50 4.94 4.93
CA ILE A 21 -3.98 3.78 4.17
C ILE A 21 -5.50 3.88 4.06
N VAL A 22 -5.99 4.12 2.85
CA VAL A 22 -7.42 4.10 2.55
C VAL A 22 -7.81 2.70 2.13
N GLN A 23 -8.63 2.04 2.96
CA GLN A 23 -9.01 0.64 2.77
C GLN A 23 -10.43 0.34 3.28
N TYR A 24 -10.91 -0.88 3.01
CA TYR A 24 -12.24 -1.31 3.45
C TYR A 24 -12.40 -1.23 4.98
N PRO A 25 -13.65 -1.10 5.48
CA PRO A 25 -13.92 -1.15 6.90
C PRO A 25 -13.31 -2.38 7.58
N ARG A 26 -12.88 -2.22 8.84
CA ARG A 26 -12.45 -3.32 9.69
C ARG A 26 -13.58 -4.36 9.80
N ALA A 27 -13.22 -5.64 9.74
CA ALA A 27 -14.13 -6.72 10.11
C ALA A 27 -13.93 -7.09 11.59
N ALA A 28 -14.87 -7.83 12.17
CA ALA A 28 -14.85 -8.16 13.61
C ALA A 28 -13.59 -8.94 14.05
N CYS A 29 -13.12 -9.88 13.24
CA CYS A 29 -12.02 -10.79 13.59
C CYS A 29 -10.74 -10.61 12.76
N ILE A 30 -10.77 -9.81 11.69
CA ILE A 30 -9.62 -9.61 10.79
C ILE A 30 -9.41 -8.13 10.46
N PRO A 31 -8.15 -7.69 10.26
CA PRO A 31 -7.85 -6.29 9.95
C PRO A 31 -8.50 -5.79 8.66
N ASN A 32 -8.63 -6.65 7.64
CA ASN A 32 -9.34 -6.38 6.40
C ASN A 32 -9.70 -7.70 5.69
N MET A 33 -10.82 -7.74 4.95
CA MET A 33 -11.18 -8.90 4.12
C MET A 33 -10.40 -8.95 2.79
N SER A 34 -9.93 -7.80 2.30
CA SER A 34 -9.16 -7.74 1.06
C SER A 34 -7.73 -8.20 1.30
N PRO A 35 -7.22 -9.18 0.54
CA PRO A 35 -5.83 -9.65 0.66
C PRO A 35 -4.83 -8.54 0.33
N TYR A 36 -5.16 -7.68 -0.64
CA TYR A 36 -4.34 -6.54 -1.02
C TYR A 36 -4.25 -5.49 0.12
N SER A 37 -5.36 -5.26 0.83
CA SER A 37 -5.39 -4.38 1.99
C SER A 37 -4.57 -4.96 3.15
N LEU A 38 -4.72 -6.26 3.41
CA LEU A 38 -3.90 -6.97 4.40
C LEU A 38 -2.40 -6.91 4.07
N LYS A 39 -2.02 -7.08 2.80
CA LYS A 39 -0.62 -6.99 2.33
C LYS A 39 0.00 -5.64 2.69
N VAL A 40 -0.66 -4.55 2.32
CA VAL A 40 -0.16 -3.19 2.57
C VAL A 40 -0.09 -2.89 4.06
N GLU A 41 -1.16 -3.14 4.80
CA GLU A 41 -1.18 -2.86 6.24
C GLU A 41 -0.14 -3.70 7.00
N THR A 42 0.00 -4.97 6.65
CA THR A 42 1.00 -5.85 7.26
C THR A 42 2.40 -5.32 7.00
N PHE A 43 2.71 -4.90 5.77
CA PHE A 43 4.03 -4.38 5.41
C PHE A 43 4.38 -3.10 6.18
N VAL A 44 3.46 -2.13 6.22
CA VAL A 44 3.64 -0.88 6.97
C VAL A 44 3.85 -1.17 8.45
N ARG A 45 3.07 -2.09 9.02
CA ARG A 45 3.16 -2.48 10.44
C ARG A 45 4.45 -3.24 10.75
N TRP A 46 4.89 -4.12 9.85
CA TRP A 46 6.14 -4.89 9.97
C TRP A 46 7.37 -3.97 10.00
N ASN A 47 7.38 -2.96 9.12
CA ASN A 47 8.44 -1.96 9.05
C ASN A 47 8.30 -0.82 10.08
N LYS A 48 7.32 -0.90 10.99
CA LYS A 48 7.05 0.09 12.04
C LYS A 48 6.86 1.51 11.49
N LEU A 49 6.32 1.62 10.28
CA LEU A 49 6.03 2.92 9.68
C LEU A 49 4.83 3.57 10.38
N PRO A 50 4.87 4.87 10.66
CA PRO A 50 3.72 5.57 11.23
C PRO A 50 2.60 5.61 10.18
N TYR A 51 1.41 5.15 10.56
CA TYR A 51 0.29 5.07 9.64
C TYR A 51 -1.06 5.34 10.30
N HIS A 52 -2.00 5.79 9.48
CA HIS A 52 -3.41 5.91 9.83
C HIS A 52 -4.24 5.04 8.90
N ASN A 53 -5.12 4.23 9.49
CA ASN A 53 -6.14 3.51 8.76
C ASN A 53 -7.33 4.44 8.52
N VAL A 54 -7.60 4.74 7.25
CA VAL A 54 -8.73 5.55 6.82
C VAL A 54 -9.81 4.62 6.32
N ASN A 55 -10.90 4.53 7.07
CA ASN A 55 -12.05 3.74 6.67
C ASN A 55 -12.71 4.38 5.44
N ASN A 56 -12.77 3.60 4.36
CA ASN A 56 -13.34 4.02 3.09
C ASN A 56 -14.88 3.91 3.00
N ASP A 57 -15.55 3.21 3.92
CA ASP A 57 -17.00 2.91 3.87
C ASP A 57 -17.48 2.43 2.48
N PHE A 58 -16.62 1.75 1.72
CA PHE A 58 -16.87 1.32 0.33
C PHE A 58 -17.17 2.46 -0.67
N LYS A 59 -16.78 3.72 -0.38
CA LYS A 59 -17.15 4.90 -1.19
C LYS A 59 -16.11 5.32 -2.23
N ASN A 60 -14.82 5.19 -1.92
CA ASN A 60 -13.76 5.75 -2.76
C ASN A 60 -12.86 4.67 -3.34
N GLY A 61 -12.63 4.74 -4.65
CA GLY A 61 -11.52 4.03 -5.28
C GLY A 61 -10.31 4.93 -5.43
N SER A 62 -9.15 4.33 -5.65
CA SER A 62 -7.96 5.05 -6.10
C SER A 62 -8.19 5.74 -7.45
N VAL A 63 -7.16 6.38 -8.01
CA VAL A 63 -7.21 6.89 -9.39
C VAL A 63 -7.54 5.79 -10.39
N LYS A 64 -7.19 4.53 -10.09
CA LYS A 64 -7.50 3.34 -10.91
C LYS A 64 -8.79 2.63 -10.49
N GLY A 65 -9.56 3.17 -9.53
CA GLY A 65 -10.73 2.50 -8.97
C GLY A 65 -10.43 1.36 -7.98
N LEU A 66 -9.15 1.04 -7.76
CA LEU A 66 -8.69 -0.04 -6.88
C LEU A 66 -8.62 0.40 -5.42
N VAL A 67 -8.77 -0.57 -4.50
CA VAL A 67 -8.57 -0.46 -3.04
C VAL A 67 -7.71 -1.67 -2.62
N PRO A 68 -6.69 -1.51 -1.76
CA PRO A 68 -6.30 -0.30 -1.03
C PRO A 68 -5.56 0.72 -1.91
N PHE A 69 -5.48 1.95 -1.41
CA PHE A 69 -4.52 2.95 -1.87
C PHE A 69 -3.99 3.75 -0.68
N ILE A 70 -2.86 4.44 -0.86
CA ILE A 70 -2.30 5.29 0.19
C ILE A 70 -2.25 6.76 -0.23
N GLU A 71 -2.31 7.61 0.78
CA GLU A 71 -1.96 9.02 0.69
C GLU A 71 -0.75 9.29 1.58
N LEU A 72 0.35 9.72 0.96
CA LEU A 72 1.64 9.94 1.61
C LEU A 72 2.29 11.20 1.04
N ASN A 73 2.76 12.08 1.92
CA ASN A 73 3.48 13.31 1.54
C ASN A 73 2.72 14.15 0.49
N GLY A 74 1.40 14.26 0.66
CA GLY A 74 0.52 15.01 -0.23
C GLY A 74 0.27 14.34 -1.59
N ARG A 75 0.61 13.06 -1.76
CA ARG A 75 0.44 12.31 -3.01
C ARG A 75 -0.40 11.07 -2.82
N HIS A 76 -1.09 10.69 -3.88
CA HIS A 76 -1.95 9.51 -3.96
C HIS A 76 -1.23 8.39 -4.71
N TYR A 77 -1.13 7.20 -4.10
CA TYR A 77 -0.52 6.02 -4.71
C TYR A 77 -1.52 4.87 -4.80
N PRO A 78 -1.95 4.48 -6.02
CA PRO A 78 -2.83 3.34 -6.23
C PRO A 78 -2.05 2.02 -6.19
N ASP A 79 -2.79 0.91 -6.13
CA ASP A 79 -2.30 -0.47 -6.33
C ASP A 79 -1.33 -1.00 -5.26
N SER A 80 -1.61 -2.22 -4.74
CA SER A 80 -0.82 -2.77 -3.64
C SER A 80 0.64 -3.05 -4.01
N GLY A 81 0.95 -3.42 -5.25
CA GLY A 81 2.34 -3.63 -5.69
C GLY A 81 3.10 -2.31 -5.75
N HIS A 82 2.52 -1.32 -6.40
CA HIS A 82 3.12 0.01 -6.53
C HIS A 82 3.30 0.71 -5.17
N ILE A 83 2.34 0.55 -4.25
CA ILE A 83 2.44 1.05 -2.87
C ILE A 83 3.71 0.52 -2.18
N MET A 84 4.02 -0.76 -2.34
CA MET A 84 5.18 -1.38 -1.69
C MET A 84 6.49 -0.79 -2.23
N GLU A 85 6.61 -0.64 -3.54
CA GLU A 85 7.77 -0.01 -4.19
C GLU A 85 7.98 1.42 -3.69
N VAL A 86 6.89 2.20 -3.59
CA VAL A 86 6.93 3.57 -3.09
C VAL A 86 7.37 3.59 -1.64
N LEU A 87 6.80 2.77 -0.76
CA LEU A 87 7.16 2.74 0.65
C LEU A 87 8.63 2.33 0.87
N ILE A 88 9.11 1.34 0.13
CA ILE A 88 10.53 0.93 0.17
C ILE A 88 11.43 2.11 -0.20
N ARG A 89 11.10 2.83 -1.27
CA ARG A 89 11.89 3.97 -1.73
C ARG A 89 11.82 5.17 -0.79
N GLU A 90 10.62 5.63 -0.44
CA GLU A 90 10.43 6.86 0.36
C GLU A 90 11.00 6.72 1.78
N PHE A 91 10.92 5.53 2.38
CA PHE A 91 11.46 5.26 3.72
C PHE A 91 12.85 4.59 3.71
N SER A 92 13.47 4.42 2.53
CA SER A 92 14.79 3.77 2.38
C SER A 92 14.87 2.41 3.10
N LEU A 93 13.84 1.58 2.96
CA LEU A 93 13.74 0.29 3.64
C LEU A 93 14.73 -0.71 3.04
N THR A 94 15.39 -1.48 3.89
CA THR A 94 16.40 -2.49 3.50
C THR A 94 15.88 -3.92 3.63
N CYS A 95 14.57 -4.15 3.50
CA CYS A 95 13.96 -5.47 3.72
C CYS A 95 14.55 -6.58 2.83
N ASP A 96 14.98 -6.21 1.62
CA ASP A 96 15.49 -7.14 0.61
C ASP A 96 17.02 -7.04 0.42
N SER A 97 17.73 -6.30 1.28
CA SER A 97 19.16 -6.01 1.08
C SER A 97 20.05 -7.24 1.07
N ASN A 98 19.61 -8.32 1.73
CA ASN A 98 20.37 -9.56 1.88
C ASN A 98 19.96 -10.65 0.89
N LEU A 99 19.01 -10.37 -0.01
CA LEU A 99 18.53 -11.34 -0.99
C LEU A 99 19.47 -11.42 -2.19
N SER A 100 19.77 -12.65 -2.62
CA SER A 100 20.46 -12.87 -3.90
C SER A 100 19.55 -12.51 -5.08
N GLU A 101 20.14 -12.35 -6.26
CA GLU A 101 19.36 -12.10 -7.49
C GLU A 101 18.37 -13.25 -7.78
N LYS A 102 18.72 -14.48 -7.40
CA LYS A 102 17.82 -15.62 -7.49
C LYS A 102 16.65 -15.49 -6.51
N ASP A 103 16.90 -15.15 -5.25
CA ASP A 103 15.84 -15.01 -4.24
C ASP A 103 14.84 -13.91 -4.63
N LYS A 104 15.33 -12.81 -5.21
CA LYS A 104 14.49 -11.74 -5.74
C LYS A 104 13.62 -12.22 -6.91
N ALA A 105 14.20 -13.01 -7.82
CA ALA A 105 13.45 -13.60 -8.94
C ALA A 105 12.36 -14.56 -8.45
N ASP A 106 12.69 -15.43 -7.50
CA ASP A 106 11.75 -16.39 -6.90
C ASP A 106 10.63 -15.66 -6.13
N SER A 107 10.97 -14.65 -5.32
CA SER A 107 10.00 -13.79 -4.62
C SER A 107 9.01 -13.12 -5.57
N ARG A 108 9.51 -12.58 -6.69
CA ARG A 108 8.67 -11.96 -7.73
C ARG A 108 7.77 -13.00 -8.39
N ALA A 109 8.29 -14.18 -8.71
CA ALA A 109 7.53 -15.26 -9.32
C ALA A 109 6.39 -15.73 -8.41
N TYR A 110 6.66 -15.94 -7.11
CA TYR A 110 5.62 -16.33 -6.15
C TYR A 110 4.58 -15.24 -5.94
N THR A 111 5.00 -13.97 -5.84
CA THR A 111 4.05 -12.86 -5.71
C THR A 111 3.11 -12.79 -6.92
N PHE A 112 3.65 -12.87 -8.13
CA PHE A 112 2.86 -12.85 -9.36
C PHE A 112 1.91 -14.06 -9.44
N LEU A 113 2.41 -15.27 -9.13
CA LEU A 113 1.60 -16.48 -9.11
C LEU A 113 0.42 -16.34 -8.13
N LEU A 114 0.69 -15.89 -6.90
CA LEU A 114 -0.33 -15.74 -5.86
C LEU A 114 -1.39 -14.73 -6.25
N GLU A 115 -0.98 -13.56 -6.72
CA GLU A 115 -1.92 -12.48 -7.07
C GLU A 115 -2.74 -12.82 -8.32
N GLN A 116 -2.13 -13.41 -9.35
CA GLN A 116 -2.84 -13.71 -10.60
C GLN A 116 -3.66 -14.99 -10.56
N SER A 117 -3.27 -15.98 -9.74
CA SER A 117 -3.96 -17.29 -9.71
C SER A 117 -5.05 -17.36 -8.65
N PHE A 118 -4.81 -16.80 -7.45
CA PHE A 118 -5.78 -16.90 -6.35
C PHE A 118 -6.73 -15.70 -6.28
N PHE A 119 -6.36 -14.55 -6.85
CA PHE A 119 -7.14 -13.31 -6.79
C PHE A 119 -7.27 -12.63 -8.16
N PRO A 120 -7.85 -13.33 -9.16
CA PRO A 120 -8.03 -12.81 -10.52
C PRO A 120 -9.02 -11.64 -10.61
#